data_AF-A0AA42HXV7-F1
#
_entry.id   AF-A0AA42HXV7-F1
#
_cell.length_a   1.000
_cell.length_b   1.000
_cell.length_c   1.000
_cell.angle_alpha   90.00
_cell.angle_beta   90.00
_cell.angle_gamma   90.00
#
_symmetry.space_group_name_H-M   'P 1'
#
loop_
_entity.id
_entity.type
_entity.pdbx_description
1 polymer ?
#
loop_
_entity_poly.entity_id
_entity_poly.type
_entity_poly.pdbx_seq_one_letter_code
_entity_poly.pdbx_strand_id
1 'polypeptide(L)'
;MRSVLLAAIITVSASSPDAETHVAADGAAPQGSLRVEERSPVIKQLCKTEKVWLSWNNAVPSATLVTCDCSCTSHDNSGWLVEAQPEVGTYRVHRVSLGKVSSPTELRRAGVRIQDIVSSHPWCSGAKPSMPTNAVFATLVKQPTESGDEPYCFTPHFFVGDRNVPLNRIPMSGEQFSDAPAAESALIAREVEMLRDWRREFAPE
;
A
#
# COMPACT_ATOMS: atom_id res chain seq x y z
N MET A 1 26.37 13.07 52.93
CA MET A 1 26.36 13.26 51.46
C MET A 1 25.71 12.03 50.85
N ARG A 2 24.49 12.15 50.31
CA ARG A 2 23.75 11.07 49.64
C ARG A 2 23.96 11.23 48.13
N SER A 3 24.67 10.30 47.50
CA SER A 3 24.77 10.23 46.04
C SER A 3 23.49 9.59 45.49
N VAL A 4 22.76 10.34 44.68
CA VAL A 4 21.63 9.86 43.89
C VAL A 4 22.18 9.42 42.54
N LEU A 5 22.15 8.11 42.25
CA LEU A 5 22.40 7.60 40.90
C LEU A 5 21.16 7.90 40.04
N LEU A 6 21.30 8.75 39.02
CA LEU A 6 20.34 8.83 37.92
C LEU A 6 20.52 7.59 37.04
N ALA A 7 19.49 6.73 37.00
CA ALA A 7 19.38 5.70 35.97
C ALA A 7 18.80 6.32 34.70
N ALA A 8 19.60 6.38 33.63
CA ALA A 8 19.12 6.73 32.30
C ALA A 8 18.31 5.54 31.74
N ILE A 9 17.01 5.75 31.54
CA ILE A 9 16.15 4.79 30.84
C ILE A 9 16.43 4.96 29.34
N ILE A 10 17.22 4.05 28.78
CA ILE A 10 17.37 3.94 27.32
C ILE A 10 16.13 3.21 26.81
N THR A 11 15.18 3.95 26.24
CA THR A 11 14.08 3.36 25.47
C THR A 11 14.65 2.83 24.16
N VAL A 12 14.87 1.51 24.09
CA VAL A 12 15.16 0.83 22.82
C VAL A 12 13.84 0.74 22.06
N SER A 13 13.67 1.56 21.03
CA SER A 13 12.58 1.41 20.07
C SER A 13 12.73 0.05 19.40
N ALA A 14 11.79 -0.86 19.64
CA ALA A 14 11.74 -2.14 18.95
C ALA A 14 11.37 -1.88 17.48
N SER A 15 12.38 -1.81 16.60
CA SER A 15 12.15 -1.86 15.16
C SER A 15 11.64 -3.26 14.83
N SER A 16 10.38 -3.38 14.39
CA SER A 16 9.93 -4.63 13.79
C SER A 16 10.66 -4.80 12.45
N PRO A 17 11.17 -6.01 12.13
CA PRO A 17 11.87 -6.25 10.87
C PRO A 17 10.98 -6.19 9.62
N ASP A 18 9.67 -5.94 9.77
CA ASP A 18 8.66 -6.02 8.70
C ASP A 18 7.95 -4.68 8.40
N ALA A 19 8.39 -3.57 8.99
CA ALA A 19 7.86 -2.24 8.69
C ALA A 19 8.77 -1.50 7.69
N GLU A 20 8.32 -1.34 6.44
CA GLU A 20 8.95 -0.44 5.47
C GLU A 20 8.34 0.95 5.60
N THR A 21 8.86 1.71 6.57
CA THR A 21 8.52 3.13 6.72
C THR A 21 9.37 3.95 5.76
N HIS A 22 8.79 4.39 4.65
CA HIS A 22 9.44 5.33 3.75
C HIS A 22 9.16 6.77 4.19
N VAL A 23 10.02 7.30 5.08
CA VAL A 23 10.06 8.74 5.32
C VAL A 23 10.44 9.42 4.00
N ALA A 24 9.53 10.20 3.44
CA ALA A 24 9.77 10.90 2.20
C ALA A 24 10.85 11.97 2.40
N ALA A 25 12.02 11.76 1.81
CA ALA A 25 12.87 12.89 1.42
C ALA A 25 12.14 13.64 0.29
N ASP A 26 12.11 14.97 0.35
CA ASP A 26 11.55 15.90 -0.65
C ASP A 26 10.09 16.37 -0.48
N GLY A 27 9.69 16.75 0.75
CA GLY A 27 8.45 17.53 0.97
C GLY A 27 7.13 16.82 0.63
N ALA A 28 7.19 15.53 0.26
CA ALA A 28 6.02 14.69 0.11
C ALA A 28 5.49 14.26 1.48
N ALA A 29 4.18 14.06 1.57
CA ALA A 29 3.56 13.60 2.80
C ALA A 29 4.17 12.23 3.23
N PRO A 30 4.38 12.00 4.54
CA PRO A 30 4.84 10.71 5.04
C PRO A 30 3.92 9.58 4.56
N GLN A 31 4.50 8.47 4.12
CA GLN A 31 3.77 7.30 3.62
C GLN A 31 4.55 6.04 3.97
N GLY A 32 3.92 4.88 3.85
CA GLY A 32 4.60 3.63 4.07
C GLY A 32 3.71 2.42 3.88
N SER A 33 4.31 1.26 4.08
CA SER A 33 3.65 -0.03 4.06
C SER A 33 4.22 -0.95 5.12
N LEU A 34 3.37 -1.77 5.72
CA LEU A 34 3.77 -2.71 6.77
C LEU A 34 3.02 -4.03 6.60
N ARG A 35 3.67 -5.13 6.98
CA ARG A 35 3.04 -6.45 6.97
C ARG A 35 2.13 -6.63 8.19
N VAL A 36 0.94 -7.18 7.98
CA VAL A 36 -0.12 -7.26 9.01
C VAL A 36 -0.65 -8.65 9.28
N GLU A 37 -0.20 -9.68 8.55
CA GLU A 37 -0.74 -11.05 8.66
C GLU A 37 -0.67 -11.65 10.07
N GLU A 38 0.35 -11.29 10.86
CA GLU A 38 0.50 -11.74 12.26
C GLU A 38 -0.38 -10.96 13.22
N ARG A 39 -0.78 -9.73 12.85
CA ARG A 39 -1.55 -8.80 13.68
C ARG A 39 -3.04 -8.89 13.42
N SER A 40 -3.44 -9.18 12.19
CA SER A 40 -4.82 -9.43 11.81
C SER A 40 -4.96 -10.80 11.13
N PRO A 41 -5.18 -11.86 11.93
CA PRO A 41 -5.55 -13.18 11.39
C PRO A 41 -6.82 -13.13 10.53
N VAL A 42 -7.72 -12.16 10.81
CA VAL A 42 -8.96 -11.95 10.06
C VAL A 42 -8.66 -11.48 8.64
N ILE A 43 -7.87 -10.42 8.45
CA ILE A 43 -7.51 -9.97 7.10
C ILE A 43 -6.70 -11.06 6.39
N LYS A 44 -5.79 -11.74 7.07
CA LYS A 44 -5.05 -12.89 6.52
C LYS A 44 -6.00 -13.95 5.96
N GLN A 45 -7.01 -14.34 6.73
CA GLN A 45 -8.01 -15.33 6.32
C GLN A 45 -8.84 -14.86 5.12
N LEU A 46 -9.24 -13.57 5.09
CA LEU A 46 -9.96 -12.98 3.97
C LEU A 46 -9.11 -12.93 2.70
N CYS A 47 -7.84 -12.57 2.83
CA CYS A 47 -6.87 -12.53 1.74
C CYS A 47 -6.50 -13.91 1.19
N LYS A 48 -6.65 -14.98 1.99
CA LYS A 48 -6.22 -16.35 1.63
C LYS A 48 -4.75 -16.42 1.19
N THR A 49 -3.90 -15.60 1.78
CA THR A 49 -2.45 -15.59 1.55
C THR A 49 -1.71 -15.37 2.86
N GLU A 50 -0.43 -15.73 2.87
CA GLU A 50 0.49 -15.57 3.98
C GLU A 50 1.12 -14.18 4.04
N LYS A 51 0.91 -13.33 3.02
CA LYS A 51 1.51 -11.98 2.95
C LYS A 51 0.43 -10.94 2.76
N VAL A 52 0.27 -10.05 3.74
CA VAL A 52 -0.71 -8.97 3.69
C VAL A 52 -0.03 -7.66 4.01
N TRP A 53 -0.16 -6.69 3.12
CA TRP A 53 0.39 -5.35 3.29
C TRP A 53 -0.71 -4.35 3.61
N LEU A 54 -0.45 -3.48 4.59
CA LEU A 54 -1.25 -2.31 4.87
C LEU A 54 -0.44 -1.07 4.50
N SER A 55 -0.92 -0.32 3.52
CA SER A 55 -0.26 0.88 3.01
C SER A 55 -1.04 2.15 3.38
N TRP A 56 -0.31 3.22 3.72
CA TRP A 56 -0.87 4.53 4.07
C TRP A 56 -0.10 5.68 3.43
N ASN A 57 -0.77 6.82 3.31
CA ASN A 57 -0.16 8.06 2.85
C ASN A 57 -0.83 9.26 3.52
N ASN A 58 -0.07 10.10 4.23
CA ASN A 58 -0.58 11.23 5.01
C ASN A 58 -1.10 12.40 4.12
N ALA A 59 -0.94 12.31 2.80
CA ALA A 59 -1.65 13.17 1.86
C ALA A 59 -3.17 12.96 1.98
N VAL A 60 -3.60 11.70 2.16
CA VAL A 60 -5.01 11.30 2.36
C VAL A 60 -5.06 10.33 3.56
N PRO A 61 -5.00 10.86 4.80
CA PRO A 61 -4.86 10.03 6.01
C PRO A 61 -6.10 9.17 6.31
N SER A 62 -7.24 9.51 5.71
CA SER A 62 -8.49 8.75 5.76
C SER A 62 -8.46 7.49 4.88
N ALA A 63 -7.48 7.32 4.00
CA ALA A 63 -7.38 6.19 3.08
C ALA A 63 -6.32 5.17 3.52
N THR A 64 -6.62 3.90 3.28
CA THR A 64 -5.71 2.76 3.52
C THR A 64 -5.87 1.75 2.42
N LEU A 65 -4.75 1.27 1.87
CA LEU A 65 -4.75 0.22 0.87
C LEU A 65 -4.28 -1.09 1.52
N VAL A 66 -5.17 -2.07 1.57
CA VAL A 66 -4.86 -3.44 1.96
C VAL A 66 -4.51 -4.21 0.70
N THR A 67 -3.32 -4.82 0.64
CA THR A 67 -2.89 -5.67 -0.47
C THR A 67 -2.70 -7.10 0.02
N CYS A 68 -3.48 -8.02 -0.55
CA CYS A 68 -3.29 -9.46 -0.45
C CYS A 68 -2.25 -9.87 -1.50
N ASP A 69 -1.00 -10.03 -1.07
CA ASP A 69 0.10 -10.38 -1.96
C ASP A 69 0.04 -11.89 -2.24
N CYS A 70 -0.24 -12.26 -3.49
CA CYS A 70 -0.30 -13.66 -3.89
C CYS A 70 1.09 -14.29 -3.74
N SER A 71 1.14 -15.57 -3.40
CA SER A 71 2.36 -16.36 -3.56
C SER A 71 2.52 -16.81 -5.02
N CYS A 72 2.38 -15.88 -5.98
CA CYS A 72 2.33 -16.13 -7.41
C CYS A 72 3.27 -15.20 -8.18
N THR A 73 3.85 -15.68 -9.28
CA THR A 73 4.80 -14.92 -10.10
C THR A 73 4.12 -13.93 -11.07
N SER A 74 2.81 -14.06 -11.27
CA SER A 74 2.03 -13.12 -12.08
C SER A 74 1.77 -11.81 -11.35
N HIS A 75 1.85 -11.80 -10.02
CA HIS A 75 1.47 -10.67 -9.17
C HIS A 75 0.03 -10.20 -9.45
N ASP A 76 -0.88 -11.14 -9.73
CA ASP A 76 -2.32 -10.88 -9.82
C ASP A 76 -2.90 -10.70 -8.41
N ASN A 77 -2.42 -9.67 -7.73
CA ASN A 77 -2.77 -9.36 -6.36
C ASN A 77 -4.19 -8.80 -6.30
N SER A 78 -4.77 -8.84 -5.12
CA SER A 78 -6.08 -8.24 -4.86
C SER A 78 -6.07 -7.59 -3.49
N GLY A 79 -7.13 -6.91 -3.13
CA GLY A 79 -7.29 -6.39 -1.79
C GLY A 79 -8.40 -5.38 -1.70
N TRP A 80 -8.25 -4.43 -0.79
CA TRP A 80 -9.27 -3.44 -0.50
C TRP A 80 -8.70 -2.04 -0.39
N LEU A 81 -9.37 -1.09 -1.02
CA LEU A 81 -9.24 0.32 -0.70
C LEU A 81 -10.27 0.66 0.37
N VAL A 82 -9.79 1.15 1.52
CA VAL A 82 -10.62 1.51 2.68
C VAL A 82 -10.49 3.00 2.96
N GLU A 83 -11.58 3.73 2.80
CA GLU A 83 -11.65 5.17 2.99
C GLU A 83 -12.62 5.49 4.14
N ALA A 84 -12.10 6.03 5.24
CA ALA A 84 -12.95 6.56 6.30
C ALA A 84 -13.71 7.79 5.80
N GLN A 85 -14.99 7.88 6.16
CA GLN A 85 -15.87 9.02 5.91
C GLN A 85 -16.23 9.66 7.27
N PRO A 86 -15.40 10.59 7.77
CA PRO A 86 -15.58 11.16 9.10
C PRO A 86 -16.94 11.85 9.28
N GLU A 87 -17.48 12.43 8.21
CA GLU A 87 -18.72 13.21 8.23
C GLU A 87 -19.94 12.35 8.59
N VAL A 88 -19.90 11.06 8.23
CA VAL A 88 -21.00 10.11 8.47
C VAL A 88 -20.61 8.99 9.43
N GLY A 89 -19.36 8.98 9.92
CA GLY A 89 -18.85 7.95 10.83
C GLY A 89 -18.85 6.55 10.22
N THR A 90 -18.58 6.43 8.92
CA THR A 90 -18.58 5.14 8.19
C THR A 90 -17.29 4.94 7.38
N TYR A 91 -17.19 3.80 6.71
CA TYR A 91 -16.10 3.47 5.79
C TYR A 91 -16.65 3.14 4.40
N ARG A 92 -15.98 3.64 3.36
CA ARG A 92 -16.10 3.12 2.00
C ARG A 92 -15.09 2.00 1.83
N VAL A 93 -15.53 0.84 1.35
CA VAL A 93 -14.66 -0.31 1.12
C VAL A 93 -14.89 -0.82 -0.29
N HIS A 94 -13.85 -0.75 -1.11
CA HIS A 94 -13.88 -1.27 -2.48
C HIS A 94 -12.87 -2.40 -2.64
N ARG A 95 -13.29 -3.50 -3.26
CA ARG A 95 -12.36 -4.50 -3.76
C ARG A 95 -11.60 -3.93 -4.96
N VAL A 96 -10.31 -4.22 -4.97
CA VAL A 96 -9.38 -3.73 -5.99
C VAL A 96 -8.51 -4.87 -6.50
N SER A 97 -8.39 -4.97 -7.82
CA SER A 97 -7.34 -5.77 -8.46
C SER A 97 -6.04 -4.97 -8.43
N LEU A 98 -4.96 -5.59 -7.98
CA LEU A 98 -3.66 -4.99 -7.73
C LEU A 98 -2.56 -5.75 -8.46
N GLY A 99 -1.45 -5.10 -8.69
CA GLY A 99 -0.23 -5.72 -9.17
C GLY A 99 0.78 -5.93 -8.04
N LYS A 100 2.06 -5.91 -8.40
CA LYS A 100 3.16 -5.86 -7.44
C LYS A 100 2.99 -4.66 -6.49
N VAL A 101 3.18 -4.92 -5.20
CA VAL A 101 3.15 -3.90 -4.13
C VAL A 101 4.17 -2.82 -4.44
N SER A 102 3.75 -1.56 -4.39
CA SER A 102 4.62 -0.41 -4.60
C SER A 102 4.04 0.84 -3.95
N SER A 103 4.85 1.87 -3.81
CA SER A 103 4.46 3.19 -3.34
C SER A 103 4.77 4.27 -4.40
N PRO A 104 4.05 5.41 -4.37
CA PRO A 104 4.41 6.58 -5.17
C PRO A 104 5.89 6.99 -5.02
N THR A 105 6.46 6.88 -3.82
CA THR A 105 7.88 7.23 -3.58
C THR A 105 8.83 6.27 -4.30
N GLU A 106 8.58 4.96 -4.23
CA GLU A 106 9.40 3.97 -4.94
C GLU A 106 9.31 4.16 -6.46
N LEU A 107 8.10 4.38 -6.99
CA LEU A 107 7.93 4.65 -8.42
C LEU A 107 8.62 5.94 -8.85
N ARG A 108 8.63 6.97 -8.01
CA ARG A 108 9.37 8.21 -8.30
C ARG A 108 10.87 7.93 -8.42
N ARG A 109 11.42 7.02 -7.63
CA ARG A 109 12.84 6.61 -7.68
C ARG A 109 13.16 5.56 -8.73
N ALA A 110 12.15 4.84 -9.23
CA ALA A 110 12.33 3.80 -10.24
C ALA A 110 13.00 4.33 -11.51
N GLY A 111 13.90 3.55 -12.09
CA GLY A 111 14.58 3.89 -13.34
C GLY A 111 13.75 3.59 -14.59
N VAL A 112 14.43 3.40 -15.71
CA VAL A 112 13.82 2.97 -16.99
C VAL A 112 13.37 1.50 -16.99
N ARG A 113 13.74 0.74 -15.95
CA ARG A 113 13.36 -0.66 -15.74
C ARG A 113 12.93 -0.88 -14.31
N ILE A 114 12.03 -1.83 -14.09
CA ILE A 114 11.51 -2.24 -12.79
C ILE A 114 12.19 -3.53 -12.37
N GLN A 115 12.78 -3.54 -11.16
CA GLN A 115 13.34 -4.75 -10.59
C GLN A 115 12.23 -5.72 -10.22
N ASP A 116 12.35 -6.96 -10.70
CA ASP A 116 11.53 -8.08 -10.23
C ASP A 116 12.39 -9.14 -9.50
N ILE A 117 11.74 -10.19 -9.00
CA ILE A 117 12.38 -11.24 -8.18
C ILE A 117 13.62 -11.83 -8.87
N VAL A 118 13.55 -12.04 -10.18
CA VAL A 118 14.60 -12.73 -10.97
C VAL A 118 15.36 -11.77 -11.87
N SER A 119 14.67 -10.81 -12.48
CA SER A 119 15.23 -9.91 -13.49
C SER A 119 14.52 -8.58 -13.49
N SER A 120 15.18 -7.54 -14.00
CA SER A 120 14.51 -6.28 -14.28
C SER A 120 13.73 -6.36 -15.60
N HIS A 121 12.60 -5.65 -15.71
CA HIS A 121 11.75 -5.63 -16.90
C HIS A 121 11.37 -4.20 -17.31
N PRO A 122 11.04 -3.97 -18.59
CA PRO A 122 10.72 -2.63 -19.09
C PRO A 122 9.33 -2.16 -18.65
N TRP A 123 9.09 -0.86 -18.85
CA TRP A 123 7.74 -0.29 -18.85
C TRP A 123 6.99 -0.71 -20.11
N CYS A 124 5.69 -1.01 -19.99
CA CYS A 124 4.89 -1.36 -21.18
C CYS A 124 4.78 -0.22 -22.19
N SER A 125 4.86 1.02 -21.72
CA SER A 125 4.93 2.23 -22.56
C SER A 125 6.30 2.47 -23.20
N GLY A 126 7.30 1.61 -22.97
CA GLY A 126 8.69 1.76 -23.45
C GLY A 126 9.53 2.77 -22.68
N ALA A 127 8.91 3.76 -22.03
CA ALA A 127 9.55 4.72 -21.13
C ALA A 127 8.82 4.81 -19.79
N LYS A 128 9.49 5.34 -18.77
CA LYS A 128 8.92 5.55 -17.43
C LYS A 128 7.67 6.45 -17.51
N PRO A 129 6.49 5.97 -17.10
CA PRO A 129 5.28 6.80 -17.09
C PRO A 129 5.40 7.97 -16.13
N SER A 130 4.81 9.11 -16.51
CA SER A 130 4.66 10.25 -15.61
C SER A 130 3.75 9.89 -14.44
N MET A 131 4.22 10.13 -13.22
CA MET A 131 3.41 9.93 -12.03
C MET A 131 2.50 11.14 -11.78
N PRO A 132 1.20 10.93 -11.52
CA PRO A 132 0.30 12.01 -11.10
C PRO A 132 0.78 12.71 -9.84
N THR A 133 0.60 14.03 -9.76
CA THR A 133 1.01 14.83 -8.60
C THR A 133 0.22 14.49 -7.34
N ASN A 134 -1.02 14.05 -7.49
CA ASN A 134 -1.92 13.62 -6.42
C ASN A 134 -2.02 12.09 -6.29
N ALA A 135 -0.97 11.35 -6.67
CA ALA A 135 -0.90 9.90 -6.44
C ALA A 135 -0.75 9.59 -4.94
N VAL A 136 -1.74 8.89 -4.40
CA VAL A 136 -1.81 8.46 -3.00
C VAL A 136 -1.22 7.07 -2.82
N PHE A 137 -1.61 6.13 -3.68
CA PHE A 137 -1.05 4.79 -3.74
C PHE A 137 -0.67 4.44 -5.16
N ALA A 138 0.18 3.43 -5.31
CA ALA A 138 0.54 2.90 -6.61
C ALA A 138 0.68 1.38 -6.58
N THR A 139 0.57 0.75 -7.74
CA THR A 139 0.82 -0.68 -7.90
C THR A 139 1.31 -0.94 -9.32
N LEU A 140 2.13 -1.96 -9.52
CA LEU A 140 2.72 -2.29 -10.82
C LEU A 140 2.05 -3.54 -11.39
N VAL A 141 1.18 -3.34 -12.37
CA VAL A 141 0.48 -4.44 -13.06
C VAL A 141 1.41 -5.04 -14.10
N LYS A 142 1.58 -6.36 -14.03
CA LYS A 142 2.37 -7.15 -14.98
C LYS A 142 1.53 -7.46 -16.21
N GLN A 143 2.08 -7.23 -17.39
CA GLN A 143 1.39 -7.49 -18.65
C GLN A 143 2.35 -8.18 -19.63
N PRO A 144 1.86 -9.11 -20.47
CA PRO A 144 2.69 -9.68 -21.53
C PRO A 144 3.17 -8.57 -22.46
N THR A 145 4.41 -8.67 -22.97
CA THR A 145 4.83 -7.77 -24.05
C THR A 145 4.38 -8.34 -25.40
N GLU A 146 4.27 -7.47 -26.39
CA GLU A 146 4.04 -7.87 -27.79
C GLU A 146 5.34 -8.36 -28.47
N SER A 147 6.50 -8.13 -27.85
CA SER A 147 7.83 -8.44 -28.39
C SER A 147 8.41 -9.73 -27.80
N GLY A 148 9.11 -10.54 -28.61
CA GLY A 148 9.69 -11.80 -28.14
C GLY A 148 10.87 -11.67 -27.16
N ASP A 149 11.48 -10.50 -27.04
CA ASP A 149 12.73 -10.32 -26.27
C ASP A 149 12.49 -10.22 -24.75
N GLU A 150 11.31 -9.75 -24.34
CA GLU A 150 10.94 -9.58 -22.94
C GLU A 150 9.58 -10.26 -22.69
N PRO A 151 9.48 -11.24 -21.79
CA PRO A 151 8.23 -11.99 -21.63
C PRO A 151 7.08 -11.15 -21.07
N TYR A 152 7.40 -10.07 -20.36
CA TYR A 152 6.43 -9.15 -19.79
C TYR A 152 7.04 -7.77 -19.50
N CYS A 153 6.16 -6.82 -19.26
CA CYS A 153 6.45 -5.45 -18.86
C CYS A 153 5.56 -5.04 -17.69
N PHE A 154 5.82 -3.87 -17.12
CA PHE A 154 5.01 -3.29 -16.05
C PHE A 154 4.28 -2.01 -16.49
N THR A 155 3.03 -1.89 -16.09
CA THR A 155 2.22 -0.68 -16.17
C THR A 155 1.87 -0.21 -14.75
N PRO A 156 2.19 1.03 -14.37
CA PRO A 156 1.80 1.54 -13.07
C PRO A 156 0.31 1.91 -13.07
N HIS A 157 -0.37 1.51 -12.01
CA HIS A 157 -1.71 1.98 -11.68
C HIS A 157 -1.61 2.81 -10.41
N PHE A 158 -2.24 3.97 -10.42
CA PHE A 158 -2.24 4.94 -9.33
C PHE A 158 -3.64 5.05 -8.75
N PHE A 159 -3.72 5.15 -7.44
CA PHE A 159 -4.91 5.65 -6.74
C PHE A 159 -4.67 7.13 -6.48
N VAL A 160 -5.49 7.99 -7.08
CA VAL A 160 -5.31 9.44 -7.11
C VAL A 160 -6.49 10.14 -6.44
N GLY A 161 -6.21 11.23 -5.73
CA GLY A 161 -7.23 12.05 -5.08
C GLY A 161 -6.69 12.89 -3.94
N ASP A 162 -7.61 13.56 -3.24
CA ASP A 162 -7.33 14.53 -2.18
C ASP A 162 -8.13 14.15 -0.91
N ARG A 163 -7.82 14.78 0.24
CA ARG A 163 -8.32 14.40 1.58
C ARG A 163 -9.82 14.13 1.71
N ASN A 164 -10.65 14.83 0.93
CA ASN A 164 -12.11 14.80 1.04
C ASN A 164 -12.78 14.31 -0.25
N VAL A 165 -12.01 13.75 -1.18
CA VAL A 165 -12.52 13.26 -2.46
C VAL A 165 -12.21 11.76 -2.55
N PRO A 166 -13.20 10.90 -2.85
CA PRO A 166 -12.96 9.49 -3.05
C PRO A 166 -11.84 9.24 -4.06
N LEU A 167 -10.92 8.35 -3.73
CA LEU A 167 -9.79 8.05 -4.61
C LEU A 167 -10.28 7.33 -5.87
N ASN A 168 -9.71 7.72 -7.01
CA ASN A 168 -9.95 7.08 -8.29
C ASN A 168 -8.72 6.31 -8.72
N ARG A 169 -8.90 5.21 -9.47
CA ARG A 169 -7.79 4.44 -10.03
C ARG A 169 -7.52 4.86 -11.48
N ILE A 170 -6.25 5.09 -11.83
CA ILE A 170 -5.81 5.35 -13.21
C ILE A 170 -4.58 4.50 -13.56
N PRO A 171 -4.43 4.01 -14.82
CA PRO A 171 -5.48 3.98 -15.83
C PRO A 171 -6.65 3.10 -15.36
N MET A 172 -7.85 3.41 -15.84
CA MET A 172 -9.01 2.55 -15.61
C MET A 172 -8.84 1.29 -16.47
N SER A 173 -8.18 0.24 -15.96
CA SER A 173 -8.25 -1.08 -16.58
C SER A 173 -9.58 -1.75 -16.22
N GLY A 174 -10.12 -2.54 -17.15
CA GLY A 174 -11.48 -3.08 -17.22
C GLY A 174 -12.02 -3.97 -16.08
N GLU A 175 -11.50 -3.87 -14.85
CA GLU A 175 -12.24 -4.26 -13.65
C GLU A 175 -12.44 -3.03 -12.75
N GLN A 176 -13.69 -2.59 -12.73
CA GLN A 176 -14.22 -1.53 -11.89
C GLN A 176 -14.02 -1.93 -10.42
N PHE A 177 -13.81 -0.94 -9.54
CA PHE A 177 -13.99 -1.14 -8.10
C PHE A 177 -15.28 -1.93 -7.89
N SER A 178 -15.19 -3.14 -7.34
CA SER A 178 -16.37 -3.91 -6.99
C SER A 178 -16.63 -3.68 -5.51
N ASP A 179 -17.88 -3.43 -5.15
CA ASP A 179 -18.23 -3.34 -3.74
C ASP A 179 -18.06 -4.73 -3.11
N ALA A 180 -17.31 -4.79 -2.00
CA ALA A 180 -17.26 -6.01 -1.22
C ALA A 180 -18.65 -6.29 -0.61
N PRO A 181 -19.02 -7.58 -0.42
CA PRO A 181 -20.22 -7.93 0.32
C PRO A 181 -20.25 -7.21 1.67
N ALA A 182 -21.40 -6.69 2.09
CA ALA A 182 -21.50 -5.79 3.26
C ALA A 182 -20.84 -6.36 4.54
N ALA A 183 -20.98 -7.67 4.78
CA ALA A 183 -20.35 -8.35 5.90
C ALA A 183 -18.82 -8.35 5.81
N GLU A 184 -18.25 -8.56 4.62
CA GLU A 184 -16.81 -8.49 4.38
C GLU A 184 -16.31 -7.05 4.53
N SER A 185 -17.00 -6.08 3.95
CA SER A 185 -16.68 -4.65 4.06
C SER A 185 -16.63 -4.20 5.53
N ALA A 186 -17.60 -4.62 6.34
CA ALA A 186 -17.64 -4.30 7.76
C ALA A 186 -16.46 -4.91 8.54
N LEU A 187 -16.09 -6.17 8.23
CA LEU A 187 -14.93 -6.82 8.85
C LEU A 187 -13.62 -6.13 8.48
N ILE A 188 -13.42 -5.87 7.18
CA ILE A 188 -12.21 -5.19 6.69
C ILE A 188 -12.09 -3.78 7.28
N ALA A 189 -13.17 -3.00 7.29
CA ALA A 189 -13.16 -1.66 7.87
C ALA A 189 -12.75 -1.68 9.36
N ARG A 190 -13.33 -2.60 10.15
CA ARG A 190 -13.01 -2.77 11.56
C ARG A 190 -11.54 -3.14 11.79
N GLU A 191 -11.02 -4.09 11.02
CA GLU A 191 -9.61 -4.50 11.15
C GLU A 191 -8.66 -3.37 10.76
N VAL A 192 -8.96 -2.62 9.68
CA VAL A 192 -8.17 -1.46 9.28
C VAL A 192 -8.20 -0.36 10.34
N GLU A 193 -9.32 -0.11 10.99
CA GLU A 193 -9.41 0.85 12.09
C GLU A 193 -8.48 0.48 13.24
N MET A 194 -8.52 -0.77 13.71
CA MET A 194 -7.63 -1.25 14.76
C MET A 194 -6.14 -1.16 14.35
N LEU A 195 -5.83 -1.50 13.10
CA LEU A 195 -4.46 -1.43 12.59
C LEU A 195 -3.97 0.01 12.37
N ARG A 196 -4.86 0.98 12.13
CA ARG A 196 -4.51 2.40 12.04
C ARG A 196 -4.03 2.96 13.37
N ASP A 197 -4.68 2.57 14.46
CA ASP A 197 -4.23 2.96 15.80
C ASP A 197 -2.86 2.36 16.11
N TRP A 198 -2.66 1.08 15.77
CA TRP A 198 -1.36 0.43 15.91
C TRP A 198 -0.27 1.06 15.05
N ARG A 199 -0.56 1.45 13.80
CA ARG A 199 0.37 2.15 12.91
C ARG A 199 0.96 3.41 13.54
N ARG A 200 0.21 4.13 14.39
CA ARG A 200 0.70 5.35 15.05
C ARG A 200 1.94 5.10 15.91
N GLU A 201 2.21 3.85 16.30
CA GLU A 201 3.45 3.46 16.98
C GLU A 201 4.70 3.55 16.09
N PHE A 202 4.56 3.41 14.76
CA PHE A 202 5.66 3.37 13.78
C PHE A 202 5.80 4.67 12.97
N ALA A 203 4.71 5.41 12.83
CA ALA A 203 4.67 6.68 12.11
C ALA A 203 3.73 7.65 12.86
N PRO A 204 4.20 8.31 13.93
CA PRO A 204 3.45 9.37 14.59
C PRO A 204 3.19 10.53 13.61
N GLU A 205 2.01 11.13 13.71
CA GLU A 205 1.50 12.18 12.81
C GLU A 205 2.34 13.47 12.81
#